data_AF-A0A672UDI9-F1
#
_entry.id   AF-A0A672UDI9-F1
#
_cell.length_a   1.000
_cell.length_b   1.000
_cell.length_c   1.000
_cell.angle_alpha   90.00
_cell.angle_beta   90.00
_cell.angle_gamma   90.00
#
_symmetry.space_group_name_H-M   'P 1'
#
loop_
_entity.id
_entity.type
_entity.pdbx_description
1 polymer ?
#
loop_
_entity_poly.entity_id
_entity_poly.type
_entity_poly.pdbx_seq_one_letter_code
_entity_poly.pdbx_strand_id
1 'polypeptide(L)'
;MQRYPFVLSANLHGGELVVTYPFDMTRTYWKAQELTPTADDGVFRWLATVYATSNLAMASEERRLCHYDDFTRFGNIINGANWHTVPGSMNDFSYLHTNCFEITVELSCDKFPHASELPAEWENNRESLLLYMEQVHRGIKGVVRDGDTEQGIANAIISVDGINHDVRTGTVGWGKVGCAAPAPAAAAPSGNGTGSGNGSGNGNGSANGNGTGASTAGSASPAPPRKATPPSPGHASSAEGQWAPPPWPRPLLGPAHLSICPAR
;
A
#
# COMPACT_ATOMS: atom_id res chain seq x y z
N MET A 1 -19.12 -6.27 -11.12
CA MET A 1 -17.83 -5.62 -11.44
C MET A 1 -17.54 -5.46 -12.95
N GLN A 2 -18.28 -6.08 -13.88
CA GLN A 2 -17.91 -6.11 -15.31
C GLN A 2 -18.04 -4.80 -16.11
N ARG A 3 -18.75 -3.77 -15.60
CA ARG A 3 -19.03 -2.52 -16.34
C ARG A 3 -17.84 -1.57 -16.43
N TYR A 4 -16.93 -1.62 -15.45
CA TYR A 4 -15.79 -0.73 -15.35
C TYR A 4 -14.50 -1.54 -15.17
N PRO A 5 -13.36 -1.09 -15.73
CA PRO A 5 -12.08 -1.76 -15.56
C PRO A 5 -11.49 -1.41 -14.18
N PHE A 6 -12.10 -1.95 -13.12
CA PHE A 6 -11.54 -1.83 -11.78
C PHE A 6 -10.18 -2.55 -11.71
N VAL A 7 -9.21 -1.90 -11.06
CA VAL A 7 -7.83 -2.39 -10.89
C VAL A 7 -7.55 -2.71 -9.42
N LEU A 8 -8.02 -1.85 -8.52
CA LEU A 8 -7.90 -2.01 -7.07
C LEU A 8 -9.27 -1.75 -6.43
N SER A 9 -9.60 -2.53 -5.40
CA SER A 9 -10.81 -2.41 -4.59
C SER A 9 -10.49 -2.82 -3.15
N ALA A 10 -11.33 -2.40 -2.20
CA ALA A 10 -11.37 -2.97 -0.87
C ALA A 10 -12.82 -3.04 -0.43
N ASN A 11 -13.23 -4.14 0.19
CA ASN A 11 -14.50 -4.22 0.89
C ASN A 11 -14.27 -4.01 2.40
N LEU A 12 -15.23 -3.34 3.03
CA LEU A 12 -15.10 -2.83 4.40
C LEU A 12 -16.07 -3.59 5.31
N HIS A 13 -15.52 -4.20 6.34
CA HIS A 13 -16.19 -5.08 7.28
C HIS A 13 -15.93 -4.61 8.73
N GLY A 14 -16.55 -5.30 9.69
CA GLY A 14 -16.32 -5.07 11.12
C GLY A 14 -16.64 -6.33 11.93
N GLY A 15 -16.06 -6.37 13.13
CA GLY A 15 -16.07 -7.51 14.06
C GLY A 15 -14.67 -7.97 14.45
N GLU A 16 -13.64 -7.48 13.77
CA GLU A 16 -12.23 -7.67 14.12
C GLU A 16 -11.44 -6.42 13.70
N LEU A 17 -10.15 -6.37 13.99
CA LEU A 17 -9.27 -5.25 13.63
C LEU A 17 -8.00 -5.80 12.94
N VAL A 18 -8.16 -6.13 11.65
CA VAL A 18 -7.19 -6.83 10.78
C VAL A 18 -7.49 -6.55 9.30
N VAL A 19 -6.50 -6.69 8.42
CA VAL A 19 -6.70 -6.67 6.96
C VAL A 19 -6.50 -8.07 6.39
N THR A 20 -7.52 -8.64 5.74
CA THR A 20 -7.42 -9.94 5.08
C THR A 20 -7.13 -9.82 3.60
N TYR A 21 -6.41 -10.79 3.05
CA TYR A 21 -6.09 -10.84 1.62
C TYR A 21 -6.28 -12.24 1.02
N PRO A 22 -6.56 -12.34 -0.30
CA PRO A 22 -6.89 -13.60 -0.97
C PRO A 22 -5.82 -14.71 -0.87
N PHE A 23 -6.19 -15.97 -1.06
CA PHE A 23 -7.58 -16.45 -1.18
C PHE A 23 -8.28 -16.56 0.18
N ASP A 24 -9.60 -16.35 0.19
CA ASP A 24 -10.46 -16.59 1.34
C ASP A 24 -10.92 -18.05 1.43
N MET A 25 -11.04 -18.75 0.31
CA MET A 25 -11.35 -20.19 0.30
C MET A 25 -10.08 -21.05 0.36
N THR A 26 -10.10 -22.05 1.25
CA THR A 26 -9.03 -23.07 1.34
C THR A 26 -8.97 -23.96 0.09
N ARG A 27 -7.77 -24.31 -0.38
CA ARG A 27 -7.60 -25.29 -1.47
C ARG A 27 -8.08 -26.69 -1.06
N THR A 28 -7.86 -27.08 0.19
CA THR A 28 -8.35 -28.34 0.74
C THR A 28 -9.78 -28.19 1.25
N TYR A 29 -10.76 -28.66 0.49
CA TYR A 29 -12.22 -28.50 0.75
C TYR A 29 -12.70 -28.75 2.19
N TRP A 30 -12.07 -29.68 2.93
CA TRP A 30 -12.44 -30.03 4.30
C TRP A 30 -11.60 -29.34 5.40
N LYS A 31 -10.63 -28.49 5.05
CA LYS A 31 -9.89 -27.67 6.03
C LYS A 31 -10.63 -26.38 6.31
N ALA A 32 -10.88 -26.11 7.59
CA ALA A 32 -11.39 -24.83 8.07
C ALA A 32 -10.37 -23.70 7.96
N GLN A 33 -9.07 -24.01 8.02
CA GLN A 33 -7.95 -23.09 7.92
C GLN A 33 -6.80 -23.70 7.10
N GLU A 34 -6.28 -22.97 6.11
CA GLU A 34 -5.10 -23.32 5.32
C GLU A 34 -4.57 -22.08 4.59
N LEU A 35 -3.29 -21.73 4.80
CA LEU A 35 -2.60 -20.69 4.02
C LEU A 35 -2.70 -20.98 2.52
N THR A 36 -3.49 -20.16 1.82
CA THR A 36 -3.85 -20.36 0.43
C THR A 36 -3.48 -19.11 -0.40
N PRO A 37 -2.20 -18.94 -0.78
CA PRO A 37 -1.73 -17.76 -1.50
C PRO A 37 -2.22 -17.73 -2.96
N THR A 38 -2.31 -16.52 -3.50
CA THR A 38 -2.49 -16.23 -4.93
C THR A 38 -1.17 -16.31 -5.70
N ALA A 39 -1.18 -16.08 -7.02
CA ALA A 39 0.05 -15.85 -7.77
C ALA A 39 0.70 -14.49 -7.41
N ASP A 40 -0.10 -13.54 -6.96
CA ASP A 40 0.27 -12.16 -6.61
C ASP A 40 0.41 -11.93 -5.09
N ASP A 41 0.70 -12.97 -4.30
CA ASP A 41 0.76 -12.92 -2.82
C ASP A 41 1.60 -11.74 -2.30
N GLY A 42 2.74 -11.45 -2.95
CA GLY A 42 3.59 -10.31 -2.62
C GLY A 42 2.90 -8.95 -2.80
N VAL A 43 2.08 -8.79 -3.84
CA VAL A 43 1.30 -7.55 -4.08
C VAL A 43 0.16 -7.45 -3.07
N PHE A 44 -0.57 -8.54 -2.83
CA PHE A 44 -1.66 -8.55 -1.85
C PHE A 44 -1.19 -8.27 -0.42
N ARG A 45 -0.04 -8.81 -0.02
CA ARG A 45 0.58 -8.53 1.28
C ARG A 45 1.07 -7.10 1.38
N TRP A 46 1.63 -6.53 0.31
CA TRP A 46 1.96 -5.11 0.25
C TRP A 46 0.71 -4.24 0.45
N LEU A 47 -0.34 -4.50 -0.33
CA LEU A 47 -1.63 -3.80 -0.27
C LEU A 47 -2.25 -3.84 1.13
N ALA A 48 -2.29 -5.02 1.75
CA ALA A 48 -2.79 -5.19 3.12
C ALA A 48 -1.90 -4.47 4.14
N THR A 49 -0.57 -4.56 4.00
CA THR A 49 0.39 -3.89 4.91
C THR A 49 0.24 -2.38 4.86
N VAL A 50 0.07 -1.78 3.68
CA VAL A 50 -0.11 -0.33 3.52
C VAL A 50 -1.30 0.16 4.34
N TYR A 51 -2.45 -0.53 4.25
CA TYR A 51 -3.63 -0.17 5.03
C TYR A 51 -3.38 -0.39 6.53
N ALA A 52 -2.93 -1.59 6.90
CA ALA A 52 -2.83 -2.01 8.30
C ALA A 52 -1.78 -1.23 9.12
N THR A 53 -0.72 -0.73 8.48
CA THR A 53 0.36 0.03 9.14
C THR A 53 0.09 1.53 9.22
N SER A 54 -0.85 2.05 8.41
CA SER A 54 -1.27 3.46 8.45
C SER A 54 -2.51 3.71 9.32
N ASN A 55 -3.23 2.65 9.70
CA ASN A 55 -4.43 2.76 10.53
C ASN A 55 -4.02 2.91 12.00
N LEU A 56 -4.47 3.99 12.65
CA LEU A 56 -4.04 4.35 14.00
C LEU A 56 -4.42 3.29 15.06
N ALA A 57 -5.58 2.64 14.90
CA ALA A 57 -6.06 1.62 15.82
C ALA A 57 -5.40 0.26 15.59
N MET A 58 -5.18 -0.14 14.32
CA MET A 58 -4.47 -1.38 13.97
C MET A 58 -3.00 -1.31 14.37
N ALA A 59 -2.32 -0.21 14.07
CA ALA A 59 -0.89 -0.03 14.32
C ALA A 59 -0.53 0.25 15.80
N SER A 60 -1.51 0.52 16.66
CA SER A 60 -1.28 0.78 18.09
C SER A 60 -0.83 -0.47 18.85
N GLU A 61 0.33 -0.39 19.50
CA GLU A 61 0.84 -1.45 20.41
C GLU A 61 -0.02 -1.61 21.68
N GLU A 62 -0.77 -0.57 22.07
CA GLU A 62 -1.64 -0.59 23.25
C GLU A 62 -3.06 -1.10 22.95
N ARG A 63 -3.33 -1.53 21.70
CA ARG A 63 -4.67 -1.98 21.30
C ARG A 63 -5.10 -3.25 22.04
N ARG A 64 -6.36 -3.28 22.45
CA ARG A 64 -6.99 -4.50 23.00
C ARG A 64 -7.39 -5.43 21.84
N LEU A 65 -7.19 -6.73 22.02
CA LEU A 65 -7.76 -7.76 21.11
C LEU A 65 -9.29 -7.67 21.08
N CYS A 66 -9.88 -7.73 19.88
CA CYS A 66 -11.34 -7.79 19.74
C CYS A 66 -11.88 -9.11 20.32
N HIS A 67 -11.25 -10.22 19.93
CA HIS A 67 -11.65 -11.59 20.30
C HIS A 67 -10.46 -12.40 20.85
N TYR A 68 -10.14 -13.54 20.24
CA TYR A 68 -9.13 -14.49 20.72
C TYR A 68 -7.83 -14.45 19.90
N ASP A 69 -7.91 -14.07 18.62
CA ASP A 69 -6.78 -14.06 17.70
C ASP A 69 -5.96 -12.78 17.86
N ASP A 70 -4.64 -12.93 17.95
CA ASP A 70 -3.70 -11.82 18.04
C ASP A 70 -2.98 -11.59 16.71
N PHE A 71 -3.59 -10.74 15.88
CA PHE A 71 -3.06 -10.40 14.56
C PHE A 71 -1.83 -9.47 14.59
N THR A 72 -1.48 -8.86 15.73
CA THR A 72 -0.27 -8.01 15.84
C THR A 72 0.99 -8.81 15.52
N ARG A 73 0.99 -10.09 15.92
CA ARG A 73 2.06 -11.07 15.67
C ARG A 73 2.33 -11.36 14.19
N PHE A 74 1.40 -10.95 13.31
CA PHE A 74 1.48 -11.10 11.86
C PHE A 74 1.45 -9.75 11.13
N GLY A 75 1.68 -8.64 11.84
CA GLY A 75 1.66 -7.28 11.26
C GLY A 75 0.26 -6.77 10.92
N ASN A 76 -0.77 -7.27 11.61
CA ASN A 76 -2.18 -6.92 11.42
C ASN A 76 -2.73 -7.28 10.02
N ILE A 77 -2.08 -8.22 9.32
CA ILE A 77 -2.54 -8.78 8.05
C ILE A 77 -2.66 -10.30 8.14
N ILE A 78 -3.60 -10.90 7.40
CA ILE A 78 -3.70 -12.36 7.31
C ILE A 78 -4.28 -12.82 5.96
N ASN A 79 -3.81 -13.96 5.44
CA ASN A 79 -4.49 -14.61 4.32
C ASN A 79 -5.87 -15.11 4.78
N GLY A 80 -6.95 -14.81 4.05
CA GLY A 80 -8.32 -15.10 4.48
C GLY A 80 -8.54 -16.58 4.83
N ALA A 81 -8.16 -17.48 3.92
CA ALA A 81 -8.24 -18.93 4.11
C ALA A 81 -7.38 -19.44 5.28
N ASN A 82 -6.33 -18.73 5.67
CA ASN A 82 -5.53 -19.03 6.87
C ASN A 82 -6.23 -18.60 8.17
N TRP A 83 -7.11 -17.59 8.12
CA TRP A 83 -7.93 -17.18 9.26
C TRP A 83 -9.17 -18.06 9.40
N HIS A 84 -9.99 -18.16 8.35
CA HIS A 84 -11.08 -19.12 8.23
C HIS A 84 -11.56 -19.19 6.78
N THR A 85 -11.94 -20.39 6.32
CA THR A 85 -12.41 -20.59 4.93
C THR A 85 -13.75 -19.90 4.67
N VAL A 86 -13.81 -19.01 3.67
CA VAL A 86 -15.04 -18.33 3.23
C VAL A 86 -15.28 -18.61 1.73
N PRO A 87 -16.01 -19.70 1.39
CA PRO A 87 -16.31 -20.02 0.00
C PRO A 87 -17.26 -18.99 -0.62
N GLY A 88 -16.92 -18.50 -1.82
CA GLY A 88 -17.74 -17.54 -2.55
C GLY A 88 -17.61 -16.09 -2.08
N SER A 89 -16.46 -15.72 -1.50
CA SER A 89 -16.19 -14.33 -1.11
C SER A 89 -16.12 -13.38 -2.31
N MET A 90 -16.31 -12.09 -2.04
CA MET A 90 -16.19 -11.05 -3.07
C MET A 90 -14.74 -10.80 -3.49
N ASN A 91 -13.76 -10.99 -2.57
CA ASN A 91 -12.34 -10.87 -2.88
C ASN A 91 -11.90 -11.90 -3.93
N ASP A 92 -12.22 -13.18 -3.67
CA ASP A 92 -11.86 -14.29 -4.55
C ASP A 92 -12.56 -14.15 -5.91
N PHE A 93 -13.82 -13.69 -5.92
CA PHE A 93 -14.52 -13.38 -7.16
C PHE A 93 -13.82 -12.26 -7.95
N SER A 94 -13.45 -11.16 -7.30
CA SER A 94 -12.77 -10.01 -7.92
C SER A 94 -11.50 -10.43 -8.65
N TYR A 95 -10.62 -11.16 -7.97
CA TYR A 95 -9.32 -11.59 -8.50
C TYR A 95 -9.42 -12.69 -9.57
N LEU A 96 -10.38 -13.61 -9.47
CA LEU A 96 -10.54 -14.73 -10.41
C LEU A 96 -11.36 -14.39 -11.67
N HIS A 97 -12.27 -13.41 -11.60
CA HIS A 97 -13.22 -13.12 -12.68
C HIS A 97 -13.04 -11.72 -13.30
N THR A 98 -12.12 -10.90 -12.79
CA THR A 98 -11.80 -9.56 -13.31
C THR A 98 -10.31 -9.25 -13.17
N ASN A 99 -9.88 -8.06 -13.58
CA ASN A 99 -8.52 -7.56 -13.31
C ASN A 99 -8.36 -6.96 -11.90
N CYS A 100 -9.43 -6.92 -11.09
CA CYS A 100 -9.46 -6.14 -9.86
C CYS A 100 -8.86 -6.93 -8.69
N PHE A 101 -7.82 -6.35 -8.06
CA PHE A 101 -7.28 -6.87 -6.82
C PHE A 101 -8.12 -6.30 -5.67
N GLU A 102 -8.70 -7.16 -4.84
CA GLU A 102 -9.55 -6.77 -3.72
C GLU A 102 -9.07 -7.41 -2.41
N ILE A 103 -9.14 -6.64 -1.33
CA ILE A 103 -8.89 -7.06 0.05
C ILE A 103 -10.13 -6.82 0.92
N THR A 104 -10.23 -7.51 2.05
CA THR A 104 -11.18 -7.15 3.12
C THR A 104 -10.45 -6.39 4.22
N VAL A 105 -11.05 -5.29 4.67
CA VAL A 105 -10.59 -4.54 5.84
C VAL A 105 -11.62 -4.70 6.94
N GLU A 106 -11.26 -5.38 8.03
CA GLU A 106 -12.04 -5.40 9.28
C GLU A 106 -11.66 -4.16 10.09
N LEU A 107 -12.55 -3.17 10.11
CA LEU A 107 -12.26 -1.80 10.55
C LEU A 107 -12.25 -1.60 12.06
N SER A 108 -13.04 -2.40 12.79
CA SER A 108 -13.39 -2.15 14.19
C SER A 108 -13.91 -3.43 14.86
N CYS A 109 -13.62 -3.61 16.16
CA CYS A 109 -14.15 -4.72 16.95
C CYS A 109 -15.69 -4.68 17.07
N ASP A 110 -16.26 -3.49 17.21
CA ASP A 110 -17.70 -3.30 17.19
C ASP A 110 -18.19 -3.26 15.74
N LYS A 111 -19.21 -4.06 15.42
CA LYS A 111 -19.86 -4.08 14.11
C LYS A 111 -20.86 -2.93 13.93
N PHE A 112 -21.30 -2.32 15.04
CA PHE A 112 -22.30 -1.25 15.06
C PHE A 112 -21.95 -0.22 16.16
N PRO A 113 -20.79 0.47 16.06
CA PRO A 113 -20.34 1.43 17.06
C PRO A 113 -21.35 2.57 17.22
N HIS A 114 -21.35 3.21 18.39
CA HIS A 114 -22.27 4.29 18.68
C HIS A 114 -21.95 5.52 17.82
N ALA A 115 -22.97 6.34 17.50
CA ALA A 115 -22.80 7.51 16.63
C ALA A 115 -21.75 8.53 17.14
N SER A 116 -21.44 8.52 18.44
CA SER A 116 -20.39 9.33 19.06
C SER A 116 -18.96 8.85 18.78
N GLU A 117 -18.78 7.60 18.36
CA GLU A 117 -17.47 6.98 18.11
C GLU A 117 -17.04 7.12 16.64
N LEU A 118 -18.01 7.32 15.73
CA LEU A 118 -17.77 7.49 14.29
C LEU A 118 -16.72 8.57 13.92
N PRO A 119 -16.58 9.72 14.62
CA PRO A 119 -15.50 10.67 14.35
C PRO A 119 -14.10 10.11 14.64
N ALA A 120 -13.98 9.25 15.66
CA ALA A 120 -12.72 8.58 15.98
C ALA A 120 -12.43 7.46 14.96
N GLU A 121 -13.44 6.68 14.57
CA GLU A 121 -13.28 5.66 13.53
C GLU A 121 -12.91 6.25 12.17
N TRP A 122 -13.43 7.44 11.83
CA TRP A 122 -12.96 8.19 10.67
C TRP A 122 -11.47 8.54 10.79
N GLU A 123 -11.03 9.11 11.91
CA GLU A 123 -9.62 9.52 12.07
C GLU A 123 -8.67 8.33 12.06
N ASN A 124 -9.07 7.19 12.64
CA ASN A 124 -8.32 5.93 12.60
C ASN A 124 -8.05 5.44 11.16
N ASN A 125 -9.01 5.66 10.25
CA ASN A 125 -9.02 5.07 8.91
C ASN A 125 -8.71 6.06 7.77
N ARG A 126 -8.78 7.38 8.00
CA ARG A 126 -8.66 8.42 6.95
C ARG A 126 -7.40 8.25 6.11
N GLU A 127 -6.24 8.25 6.76
CA GLU A 127 -4.95 8.14 6.06
C GLU A 127 -4.77 6.78 5.39
N SER A 128 -5.28 5.70 5.98
CA SER A 128 -5.25 4.36 5.39
C SER A 128 -6.07 4.25 4.11
N LEU A 129 -7.26 4.84 4.09
CA LEU A 129 -8.10 4.89 2.89
C LEU A 129 -7.41 5.69 1.77
N LEU A 130 -6.80 6.82 2.10
CA LEU A 130 -6.06 7.66 1.13
C LEU A 130 -4.83 6.92 0.58
N LEU A 131 -3.94 6.45 1.46
CA LEU A 131 -2.74 5.71 1.07
C LEU A 131 -3.07 4.42 0.32
N TYR A 132 -4.16 3.74 0.68
CA TYR A 132 -4.62 2.57 -0.07
C TYR A 132 -5.07 2.91 -1.49
N MET A 133 -5.87 3.97 -1.66
CA MET A 133 -6.27 4.43 -3.00
C MET A 133 -5.07 4.82 -3.87
N GLU A 134 -4.01 5.42 -3.30
CA GLU A 134 -2.77 5.72 -4.03
C GLU A 134 -2.08 4.46 -4.59
N GLN A 135 -2.28 3.27 -4.00
CA GLN A 135 -1.64 2.05 -4.49
C GLN A 135 -2.13 1.64 -5.90
N VAL A 136 -3.30 2.10 -6.35
CA VAL A 136 -3.80 1.91 -7.72
C VAL A 136 -2.92 2.62 -8.78
N HIS A 137 -1.98 3.43 -8.34
CA HIS A 137 -0.99 4.10 -9.18
C HIS A 137 0.40 3.48 -9.12
N ARG A 138 0.59 2.32 -8.47
CA ARG A 138 1.87 1.57 -8.52
C ARG A 138 1.91 0.57 -9.69
N GLY A 139 3.13 0.14 -10.03
CA GLY A 139 3.37 -0.90 -11.03
C GLY A 139 3.42 -0.38 -12.47
N ILE A 140 2.92 -1.19 -13.40
CA ILE A 140 3.00 -0.96 -14.84
C ILE A 140 1.60 -0.63 -15.40
N LYS A 141 1.50 0.44 -16.17
CA LYS A 141 0.30 0.78 -16.95
C LYS A 141 0.68 1.26 -18.35
N GLY A 142 -0.21 1.07 -19.31
CA GLY A 142 0.12 1.29 -20.71
C GLY A 142 -1.04 1.05 -21.66
N VAL A 143 -0.74 1.09 -22.96
CA VAL A 143 -1.68 0.76 -24.04
C VAL A 143 -1.02 -0.28 -24.95
N VAL A 144 -1.76 -1.34 -25.25
CA VAL A 144 -1.43 -2.30 -26.33
C VAL A 144 -1.98 -1.73 -27.62
N ARG A 145 -1.14 -1.55 -28.65
CA ARG A 145 -1.55 -1.03 -29.96
C ARG A 145 -1.28 -2.02 -31.08
N ASP A 146 -2.15 -1.95 -32.07
CA ASP A 146 -1.94 -2.52 -33.40
C ASP A 146 -0.90 -1.68 -34.16
N GLY A 147 0.12 -2.32 -34.73
CA GLY A 147 1.28 -1.63 -35.33
C GLY A 147 1.03 -0.98 -36.69
N ASP A 148 -0.03 -1.38 -37.40
CA ASP A 148 -0.38 -0.81 -38.70
C ASP A 148 -1.36 0.38 -38.54
N THR A 149 -2.30 0.28 -37.60
CA THR A 149 -3.38 1.27 -37.41
C THR A 149 -3.16 2.23 -36.23
N GLU A 150 -2.19 1.96 -35.35
CA GLU A 150 -1.95 2.68 -34.08
C GLU A 150 -3.18 2.70 -33.12
N GLN A 151 -4.19 1.87 -33.37
CA GLN A 151 -5.39 1.77 -32.54
C GLN A 151 -5.13 0.87 -31.32
N GLY A 152 -5.76 1.19 -30.19
CA GLY A 152 -5.62 0.42 -28.96
C GLY A 152 -6.45 -0.87 -29.00
N ILE A 153 -5.83 -1.99 -28.65
CA ILE A 153 -6.44 -3.32 -28.67
C ILE A 153 -7.09 -3.61 -27.31
N ALA A 154 -8.40 -3.83 -27.30
CA ALA A 154 -9.16 -4.28 -26.13
C ALA A 154 -9.10 -5.82 -25.97
N ASN A 155 -9.26 -6.31 -24.74
CA ASN A 155 -9.18 -7.72 -24.35
C ASN A 155 -7.86 -8.45 -24.66
N ALA A 156 -6.79 -7.70 -25.00
CA ALA A 156 -5.45 -8.25 -25.13
C ALA A 156 -4.96 -8.77 -23.78
N ILE A 157 -4.28 -9.91 -23.78
CA ILE A 157 -3.71 -10.53 -22.58
C ILE A 157 -2.34 -9.90 -22.30
N ILE A 158 -2.11 -9.52 -21.05
CA ILE A 158 -0.83 -9.08 -20.52
C ILE A 158 -0.44 -10.08 -19.44
N SER A 159 0.59 -10.88 -19.71
CA SER A 159 1.21 -11.81 -18.78
C SER A 159 2.52 -11.24 -18.25
N VAL A 160 2.90 -11.62 -17.02
CA VAL A 160 4.18 -11.25 -16.40
C VAL A 160 4.97 -12.53 -16.13
N ASP A 161 6.22 -12.59 -16.58
CA ASP A 161 7.05 -13.77 -16.38
C ASP A 161 7.22 -14.08 -14.88
N GLY A 162 7.05 -15.35 -14.52
CA GLY A 162 7.01 -15.83 -13.13
C GLY A 162 5.69 -15.61 -12.36
N ILE A 163 4.70 -14.88 -12.89
CA ILE A 163 3.39 -14.68 -12.24
C ILE A 163 2.29 -15.38 -13.06
N ASN A 164 1.66 -16.40 -12.47
CA ASN A 164 0.57 -17.15 -13.10
C ASN A 164 -0.80 -16.47 -12.88
N HIS A 165 -0.89 -15.19 -13.25
CA HIS A 165 -2.13 -14.40 -13.31
C HIS A 165 -2.03 -13.43 -14.49
N ASP A 166 -3.02 -13.48 -15.37
CA ASP A 166 -3.07 -12.67 -16.60
C ASP A 166 -4.10 -11.54 -16.44
N VAL A 167 -3.70 -10.31 -16.76
CA VAL A 167 -4.63 -9.17 -16.83
C VAL A 167 -5.01 -8.85 -18.27
N ARG A 168 -6.22 -8.31 -18.49
CA ARG A 168 -6.76 -8.00 -19.82
C ARG A 168 -6.90 -6.51 -20.06
N THR A 169 -6.57 -6.02 -21.25
CA THR A 169 -6.82 -4.60 -21.59
C THR A 169 -8.31 -4.27 -21.62
N GLY A 170 -8.70 -3.18 -20.98
CA GLY A 170 -10.05 -2.63 -21.10
C GLY A 170 -10.29 -2.00 -22.47
N THR A 171 -11.54 -1.63 -22.75
CA THR A 171 -11.87 -0.79 -23.91
C THR A 171 -11.31 0.61 -23.71
N VAL A 172 -10.30 0.98 -24.52
CA VAL A 172 -9.81 2.36 -24.57
C VAL A 172 -10.91 3.29 -25.09
N GLY A 173 -11.27 4.30 -24.29
CA GLY A 173 -12.02 5.44 -24.80
C GLY A 173 -11.18 6.16 -25.87
N TRP A 174 -11.82 6.54 -26.98
CA TRP A 174 -11.14 7.13 -28.14
C TRP A 174 -10.48 8.47 -27.79
N GLY A 175 -9.17 8.43 -27.55
CA GLY A 175 -8.32 9.60 -27.31
C GLY A 175 -6.85 9.17 -27.29
N LYS A 176 -5.96 9.97 -27.89
CA LYS A 176 -4.52 9.67 -27.95
C LYS A 176 -3.85 9.85 -26.58
N VAL A 177 -4.04 8.88 -25.68
CA VAL A 177 -3.26 8.79 -24.43
C VAL A 177 -1.91 8.14 -24.76
N GLY A 178 -0.99 8.96 -25.28
CA GLY A 178 0.44 8.71 -25.04
C GLY A 178 0.74 9.01 -23.56
N CYS A 179 1.85 8.47 -23.03
CA CYS A 179 2.32 8.88 -21.70
C CYS A 179 2.46 10.42 -21.73
N ALA A 180 1.71 11.14 -20.89
CA ALA A 180 1.83 12.58 -20.78
C ALA A 180 3.21 12.89 -20.18
N ALA A 181 4.19 13.19 -21.04
CA ALA A 181 5.44 13.77 -20.59
C ALA A 181 5.09 15.08 -19.86
N PRO A 182 5.64 15.33 -18.65
CA PRO A 182 5.45 16.62 -18.01
C PRO A 182 5.98 17.69 -18.96
N ALA A 183 5.14 18.68 -19.29
CA ALA A 183 5.57 19.80 -20.10
C ALA A 183 6.79 20.45 -19.43
N PRO A 184 7.87 20.76 -20.18
CA PRO A 184 9.02 21.44 -19.60
C PRO A 184 8.53 22.75 -18.99
N ALA A 185 8.85 22.96 -17.70
CA ALA A 185 8.48 24.19 -17.01
C ALA A 185 8.99 25.39 -17.81
N ALA A 186 8.08 26.23 -18.28
CA ALA A 186 8.44 27.43 -19.02
C ALA A 186 9.32 28.30 -18.13
N ALA A 187 10.57 28.53 -18.54
CA ALA A 187 11.49 29.37 -17.80
C ALA A 187 10.88 30.78 -17.68
N ALA A 188 10.70 31.25 -16.44
CA ALA A 188 10.26 32.61 -16.18
C ALA A 188 11.32 33.58 -16.75
N PRO A 189 10.93 34.57 -17.57
CA PRO A 189 11.89 35.50 -18.17
C PRO A 189 12.49 36.41 -17.09
N SER A 190 13.82 36.46 -17.02
CA SER A 190 14.55 37.38 -16.16
C SER A 190 14.41 38.83 -16.65
N GLY A 191 13.51 39.60 -16.03
CA GLY A 191 13.33 41.04 -16.28
C GLY A 191 14.08 41.90 -15.26
N ASN A 192 15.12 42.60 -15.70
CA ASN A 192 15.91 43.53 -14.91
C ASN A 192 15.35 44.97 -15.08
N GLY A 193 15.15 45.78 -14.02
CA GLY A 193 14.72 47.19 -14.23
C GLY A 193 14.13 47.99 -13.05
N THR A 194 14.99 48.50 -12.16
CA THR A 194 15.02 49.88 -11.60
C THR A 194 13.74 50.73 -11.33
N GLY A 195 13.64 51.31 -10.12
CA GLY A 195 12.87 52.53 -9.80
C GLY A 195 12.00 52.42 -8.53
N SER A 196 12.48 52.78 -7.33
CA SER A 196 12.51 54.14 -6.71
C SER A 196 11.15 54.66 -6.23
N GLY A 197 11.01 54.93 -4.91
CA GLY A 197 9.86 55.69 -4.37
C GLY A 197 9.43 55.43 -2.90
N ASN A 198 10.07 56.12 -1.95
CA ASN A 198 9.59 56.58 -0.62
C ASN A 198 8.45 55.89 0.18
N GLY A 199 8.66 55.80 1.51
CA GLY A 199 7.68 56.31 2.48
C GLY A 199 7.62 55.64 3.88
N SER A 200 8.02 56.37 4.92
CA SER A 200 7.69 56.24 6.38
C SER A 200 7.35 54.86 6.98
N GLY A 201 8.07 54.36 7.99
CA GLY A 201 7.95 54.82 9.41
C GLY A 201 7.11 53.78 10.20
N ASN A 202 7.28 53.48 11.50
CA ASN A 202 7.98 54.13 12.62
C ASN A 202 8.44 53.04 13.66
N GLY A 203 9.07 53.42 14.78
CA GLY A 203 9.60 52.52 15.84
C GLY A 203 8.56 51.61 16.55
N ASN A 204 8.88 50.75 17.52
CA ASN A 204 9.99 50.59 18.48
C ASN A 204 10.27 49.06 18.63
N GLY A 205 11.33 48.51 19.23
CA GLY A 205 12.31 48.98 20.21
C GLY A 205 12.55 47.87 21.24
N SER A 206 13.81 47.42 21.35
CA SER A 206 14.54 46.97 22.54
C SER A 206 13.82 46.10 23.60
N ALA A 207 14.12 44.80 23.82
CA ALA A 207 15.38 44.14 24.26
C ALA A 207 15.62 44.08 25.80
N ASN A 208 16.27 42.99 26.25
CA ASN A 208 16.65 42.59 27.64
C ASN A 208 15.49 42.18 28.59
N GLY A 209 15.69 41.24 29.54
CA GLY A 209 16.83 40.34 29.77
C GLY A 209 16.98 39.90 31.24
N ASN A 210 17.45 38.64 31.48
CA ASN A 210 17.81 38.02 32.77
C ASN A 210 16.69 37.89 33.85
N GLY A 211 16.73 36.94 34.80
CA GLY A 211 17.66 35.82 35.03
C GLY A 211 17.51 35.24 36.47
N THR A 212 18.20 34.13 36.79
CA THR A 212 18.21 33.43 38.12
C THR A 212 16.87 32.78 38.54
N GLY A 213 16.73 31.68 39.27
CA GLY A 213 17.61 30.66 39.87
C GLY A 213 16.72 29.59 40.58
N ALA A 214 17.17 28.44 41.11
CA ALA A 214 18.51 27.86 41.19
C ALA A 214 18.47 26.30 41.31
N SER A 215 18.97 25.72 42.40
CA SER A 215 19.35 24.30 42.60
C SER A 215 18.58 23.55 43.71
N THR A 216 18.47 22.21 43.64
CA THR A 216 19.13 21.26 44.59
C THR A 216 19.00 19.77 44.19
N ALA A 217 19.83 18.92 44.84
CA ALA A 217 20.00 17.46 44.66
C ALA A 217 18.72 16.62 44.88
N GLY A 218 18.61 15.34 44.51
CA GLY A 218 19.59 14.40 43.94
C GLY A 218 19.65 13.07 44.72
N SER A 219 19.55 11.93 44.04
CA SER A 219 19.89 10.58 44.53
C SER A 219 19.89 9.57 43.38
N ALA A 220 20.68 8.49 43.50
CA ALA A 220 20.89 7.52 42.43
C ALA A 220 20.99 6.07 42.96
N SER A 221 20.81 5.12 42.05
CA SER A 221 21.02 3.65 42.18
C SER A 221 19.83 2.81 42.67
N PRO A 222 19.78 1.48 42.40
CA PRO A 222 20.60 0.70 41.45
C PRO A 222 19.79 -0.06 40.38
N ALA A 223 20.47 -0.53 39.33
CA ALA A 223 19.90 -1.44 38.33
C ALA A 223 19.85 -2.91 38.82
N PRO A 224 18.85 -3.71 38.42
CA PRO A 224 18.80 -5.14 38.70
C PRO A 224 19.79 -5.96 37.83
N PRO A 225 20.18 -7.18 38.26
CA PRO A 225 21.31 -7.91 37.69
C PRO A 225 21.01 -8.58 36.34
N ARG A 226 22.05 -8.69 35.50
CA ARG A 226 22.06 -9.47 34.26
C ARG A 226 21.75 -10.95 34.55
N LYS A 227 20.78 -11.54 33.84
CA LYS A 227 20.62 -13.00 33.74
C LYS A 227 21.24 -13.53 32.45
N ALA A 228 21.67 -14.79 32.50
CA ALA A 228 22.61 -15.38 31.55
C ALA A 228 22.01 -15.70 30.16
N THR A 229 22.86 -15.62 29.15
CA THR A 229 22.64 -16.14 27.79
C THR A 229 22.59 -17.67 27.76
N PRO A 230 21.57 -18.30 27.14
CA PRO A 230 21.62 -19.70 26.73
C PRO A 230 22.50 -19.86 25.45
N PRO A 231 23.00 -21.08 25.15
CA PRO A 231 23.99 -21.30 24.10
C PRO A 231 23.41 -21.32 22.68
N SER A 232 24.24 -20.94 21.71
CA SER A 232 23.94 -20.92 20.28
C SER A 232 23.76 -22.34 19.69
N PRO A 233 22.75 -22.57 18.83
CA PRO A 233 22.71 -23.72 17.94
C PRO A 233 23.29 -23.37 16.55
N GLY A 234 24.27 -24.16 16.11
CA GLY A 234 24.46 -24.60 14.71
C GLY A 234 24.63 -23.55 13.58
N HIS A 235 25.82 -23.53 12.96
CA HIS A 235 26.01 -22.89 11.66
C HIS A 235 25.07 -23.48 10.57
N ALA A 236 24.31 -22.61 9.91
CA ALA A 236 23.84 -22.82 8.55
C ALA A 236 24.43 -21.71 7.67
N SER A 237 25.15 -22.07 6.61
CA SER A 237 25.87 -21.12 5.76
C SER A 237 24.93 -20.38 4.80
N SER A 238 24.67 -19.10 5.06
CA SER A 238 24.09 -18.19 4.05
C SER A 238 25.20 -17.64 3.16
N ALA A 239 25.27 -18.10 1.92
CA ALA A 239 26.13 -17.49 0.90
C ALA A 239 25.50 -16.18 0.42
N GLU A 240 26.11 -15.04 0.76
CA GLU A 240 25.71 -13.73 0.23
C GLU A 240 26.15 -13.60 -1.24
N GLY A 241 25.29 -14.03 -2.16
CA GLY A 241 25.44 -13.75 -3.59
C GLY A 241 24.84 -12.39 -3.94
N GLN A 242 25.67 -11.40 -4.26
CA GLN A 242 25.21 -10.14 -4.85
C GLN A 242 24.54 -10.39 -6.20
N TRP A 243 23.22 -10.23 -6.27
CA TRP A 243 22.46 -10.38 -7.51
C TRP A 243 22.42 -9.06 -8.28
N ALA A 244 23.11 -9.03 -9.42
CA ALA A 244 22.94 -7.99 -10.44
C ALA A 244 22.15 -8.59 -11.62
N PRO A 245 21.12 -7.91 -12.15
CA PRO A 245 20.31 -8.44 -13.24
C PRO A 245 21.11 -8.51 -14.55
N PRO A 246 21.01 -9.62 -15.32
CA PRO A 246 21.65 -9.73 -16.63
C PRO A 246 20.93 -8.87 -17.69
N PRO A 247 21.61 -8.50 -18.80
CA PRO A 247 21.00 -7.75 -19.88
C PRO A 247 19.94 -8.58 -20.62
N TRP A 248 18.77 -7.98 -20.84
CA TRP A 248 17.59 -8.61 -21.44
C TRP A 248 17.82 -9.04 -22.91
N PRO A 249 17.50 -10.30 -23.29
CA PRO A 249 17.36 -10.69 -24.69
C PRO A 249 16.07 -10.11 -25.27
N ARG A 250 16.10 -9.71 -26.56
CA ARG A 250 14.92 -9.20 -27.27
C ARG A 250 14.00 -10.36 -27.71
N PRO A 251 12.70 -10.37 -27.36
CA PRO A 251 11.75 -11.31 -27.93
C PRO A 251 11.43 -10.96 -29.39
N LEU A 252 11.28 -11.98 -30.23
CA LEU A 252 10.65 -11.87 -31.54
C LEU A 252 9.14 -12.07 -31.39
N LEU A 253 8.36 -10.99 -31.50
CA LEU A 253 6.90 -11.01 -31.53
C LEU A 253 6.40 -10.21 -32.73
N GLY A 254 5.17 -10.51 -33.17
CA GLY A 254 4.50 -9.83 -34.28
C GLY A 254 4.19 -8.35 -33.98
N PRO A 255 3.49 -7.63 -34.89
CA PRO A 255 3.46 -6.16 -34.95
C PRO A 255 2.66 -5.45 -33.84
N ALA A 256 2.44 -6.06 -32.68
CA ALA A 256 1.81 -5.40 -31.54
C ALA A 256 2.86 -4.61 -30.72
N HIS A 257 2.67 -3.31 -30.58
CA HIS A 257 3.53 -2.46 -29.75
C HIS A 257 2.91 -2.21 -28.37
N LEU A 258 3.61 -2.64 -27.31
CA LEU A 258 3.26 -2.35 -25.93
C LEU A 258 3.97 -1.06 -25.47
N SER A 259 3.19 0.00 -25.21
CA SER A 259 3.73 1.25 -24.63
C SER A 259 3.60 1.21 -23.10
N ILE A 260 4.71 0.93 -22.40
CA ILE A 260 4.80 0.94 -20.93
C ILE A 260 5.12 2.36 -20.42
N CYS A 261 4.26 2.91 -19.56
CA CYS A 261 4.61 4.04 -18.71
C CYS A 261 4.87 3.51 -17.29
N PRO A 262 6.08 3.66 -16.69
CA PRO A 262 6.28 3.35 -15.28
C PRO A 262 5.44 4.33 -14.45
N ALA A 263 4.66 3.80 -13.51
CA ALA A 263 3.86 4.61 -12.62
C ALA A 263 4.71 4.96 -11.38
N ARG A 264 4.79 6.27 -11.05
CA ARG A 264 5.58 6.81 -9.93
C ARG A 264 4.79 6.73 -8.63
#